data_AF-A0A1G8AW84-F1
#
_entry.id   AF-A0A1G8AW84-F1
#
_cell.length_a   1.000
_cell.length_b   1.000
_cell.length_c   1.000
_cell.angle_alpha   90.00
_cell.angle_beta   90.00
_cell.angle_gamma   90.00
#
_symmetry.space_group_name_H-M   'P 1'
#
loop_
_entity.id
_entity.type
_entity.pdbx_description
1 polymer ?
#
loop_
_entity_poly.entity_id
_entity_poly.type
_entity_poly.pdbx_seq_one_letter_code
_entity_poly.pdbx_strand_id
1 'polypeptide(L)'
;MSITECDGYKKLVAAVEHDEKKSPNFHDYRGKLNWVVARAEHYAEKTGLSAALILDVWESKRNYWYMNYYQDAKQPEIKGNKVRIFNTVEEAKASMGKLEFRCPGCEGVSTNPYECNAKEECDWKSYGLFGTAGKGIYVFVKSELNCQEIFMPVAWETDAA
;
A
#
# COMPACT_ATOMS: atom_id res chain seq x y z
N MET A 1 19.55 10.56 -8.15
CA MET A 1 18.59 10.67 -9.27
C MET A 1 17.40 11.48 -8.75
N SER A 2 17.04 12.55 -9.43
CA SER A 2 15.86 13.34 -9.06
C SER A 2 14.59 12.55 -9.39
N ILE A 3 13.52 12.73 -8.61
CA ILE A 3 12.21 12.14 -8.93
C ILE A 3 11.69 12.62 -10.30
N THR A 4 11.99 13.86 -10.69
CA THR A 4 11.56 14.43 -11.97
C THR A 4 12.26 13.84 -13.19
N GLU A 5 13.36 13.11 -12.98
CA GLU A 5 14.18 12.54 -14.03
C GLU A 5 13.86 11.06 -14.29
N CYS A 6 13.10 10.43 -13.40
CA CYS A 6 12.78 9.00 -13.50
C CYS A 6 11.69 8.73 -14.55
N ASP A 7 11.62 7.50 -15.03
CA ASP A 7 10.73 7.13 -16.14
C ASP A 7 9.26 7.10 -15.70
N GLY A 8 9.02 6.73 -14.45
CA GLY A 8 7.71 6.79 -13.81
C GLY A 8 7.16 8.22 -13.78
N TYR A 9 7.98 9.20 -13.40
CA TYR A 9 7.55 10.60 -13.41
C TYR A 9 7.18 11.08 -14.81
N LYS A 10 8.03 10.80 -15.81
CA LYS A 10 7.75 11.15 -17.22
C LYS A 10 6.46 10.49 -17.71
N LYS A 11 6.25 9.21 -17.40
CA LYS A 11 5.03 8.45 -17.75
C LYS A 11 3.78 9.05 -17.10
N LEU A 12 3.86 9.43 -15.82
CA LEU A 12 2.74 10.04 -15.10
C LEU A 12 2.42 11.44 -15.64
N VAL A 13 3.44 12.27 -15.90
CA VAL A 13 3.26 13.60 -16.52
C VAL A 13 2.60 13.49 -17.90
N ALA A 14 3.05 12.56 -18.74
CA ALA A 14 2.44 12.34 -20.05
C ALA A 14 0.95 11.95 -19.95
N ALA A 15 0.58 11.15 -18.94
CA ALA A 15 -0.82 10.79 -18.70
C ALA A 15 -1.66 11.98 -18.20
N VAL A 16 -1.09 12.82 -17.32
CA VAL A 16 -1.70 14.06 -16.84
C VAL A 16 -1.94 15.03 -17.99
N GLU A 17 -0.92 15.27 -18.82
CA GLU A 17 -1.04 16.17 -19.98
C GLU A 17 -2.04 15.68 -21.02
N HIS A 18 -2.14 14.36 -21.22
CA HIS A 18 -3.14 13.77 -22.10
C HIS A 18 -4.56 14.08 -21.62
N ASP A 19 -4.84 13.87 -20.32
CA ASP A 19 -6.16 14.09 -19.75
C ASP A 19 -6.52 15.58 -19.68
N GLU A 20 -5.57 16.45 -19.35
CA GLU A 20 -5.77 17.91 -19.39
C GLU A 20 -6.18 18.39 -20.79
N LYS A 21 -5.57 17.85 -21.84
CA LYS A 21 -5.92 18.17 -23.23
C LYS A 21 -7.29 17.63 -23.62
N LYS A 22 -7.60 16.41 -23.20
CA LYS A 22 -8.84 15.70 -23.56
C LYS A 22 -10.07 16.23 -22.82
N SER A 23 -9.92 16.58 -21.54
CA SER A 23 -11.02 16.95 -20.66
C SER A 23 -10.54 18.01 -19.66
N PRO A 24 -10.23 19.22 -20.15
CA PRO A 24 -9.75 20.31 -19.31
C PRO A 24 -10.75 20.59 -18.19
N ASN A 25 -10.25 20.76 -16.96
CA ASN A 25 -11.02 21.08 -15.75
C ASN A 25 -11.98 19.99 -15.21
N PHE A 26 -11.93 18.75 -15.73
CA PHE A 26 -12.78 17.69 -15.20
C PHE A 26 -12.32 17.19 -13.81
N HIS A 27 -11.00 17.19 -13.58
CA HIS A 27 -10.38 16.88 -12.29
C HIS A 27 -9.18 17.79 -12.02
N ASP A 28 -8.73 17.81 -10.77
CA ASP A 28 -7.45 18.40 -10.37
C ASP A 28 -6.28 17.46 -10.73
N TYR A 29 -5.95 17.39 -12.02
CA TYR A 29 -4.90 16.49 -12.52
C TYR A 29 -3.51 16.85 -11.98
N ARG A 30 -3.19 18.15 -11.87
CA ARG A 30 -1.91 18.62 -11.31
C ARG A 30 -1.85 18.43 -9.80
N GLY A 31 -2.95 18.64 -9.07
CA GLY A 31 -3.03 18.27 -7.67
C GLY A 31 -2.82 16.77 -7.45
N LYS A 32 -3.36 15.91 -8.32
CA LYS A 32 -3.05 14.47 -8.26
C LYS A 32 -1.57 14.18 -8.50
N LEU A 33 -0.94 14.77 -9.51
CA LEU A 33 0.50 14.63 -9.75
C LEU A 33 1.32 15.03 -8.51
N ASN A 34 1.03 16.21 -7.94
CA ASN A 34 1.70 16.70 -6.74
C ASN A 34 1.50 15.76 -5.55
N TRP A 35 0.29 15.24 -5.37
CA TRP A 35 -0.01 14.25 -4.33
C TRP A 35 0.84 12.99 -4.51
N VAL A 36 0.98 12.47 -5.73
CA VAL A 36 1.77 11.25 -6.01
C VAL A 36 3.25 11.48 -5.70
N VAL A 37 3.80 12.62 -6.15
CA VAL A 37 5.19 13.01 -5.87
C VAL A 37 5.43 13.11 -4.37
N ALA A 38 4.60 13.86 -3.65
CA ALA A 38 4.70 14.00 -2.20
C ALA A 38 4.57 12.65 -1.47
N ARG A 39 3.72 11.75 -1.98
CA ARG A 39 3.56 10.40 -1.40
C ARG A 39 4.80 9.54 -1.63
N ALA A 40 5.42 9.60 -2.81
CA ALA A 40 6.68 8.90 -3.08
C ALA A 40 7.82 9.44 -2.20
N GLU A 41 7.88 10.75 -1.99
CA GLU A 41 8.85 11.40 -1.08
C GLU A 41 8.62 11.00 0.38
N HIS A 42 7.37 10.91 0.83
CA HIS A 42 7.04 10.38 2.17
C HIS A 42 7.54 8.94 2.34
N TYR A 43 7.30 8.07 1.36
CA TYR A 43 7.80 6.69 1.41
C TYR A 43 9.33 6.66 1.40
N ALA A 44 9.97 7.54 0.64
CA ALA A 44 11.43 7.66 0.62
C ALA A 44 11.98 7.99 2.02
N GLU A 45 11.40 9.00 2.68
CA GLU A 45 11.76 9.40 4.04
C GLU A 45 11.61 8.23 5.02
N LYS A 46 10.49 7.50 4.97
CA LYS A 46 10.20 6.43 5.95
C LYS A 46 10.94 5.12 5.70
N THR A 47 11.36 4.86 4.46
CA THR A 47 11.97 3.58 4.09
C THR A 47 13.48 3.67 3.85
N GLY A 48 14.01 4.88 3.64
CA GLY A 48 15.39 5.12 3.21
C GLY A 48 15.65 4.81 1.73
N LEU A 49 14.60 4.51 0.96
CA LEU A 49 14.68 4.31 -0.50
C LEU A 49 14.61 5.67 -1.21
N SER A 50 15.04 5.74 -2.48
CA SER A 50 14.85 6.96 -3.26
C SER A 50 13.41 7.11 -3.76
N ALA A 51 12.88 8.32 -3.76
CA ALA A 51 11.53 8.61 -4.25
C ALA A 51 11.38 8.29 -5.76
N ALA A 52 12.45 8.48 -6.55
CA ALA A 52 12.53 8.08 -7.95
C ALA A 52 12.27 6.57 -8.14
N LEU A 53 12.96 5.73 -7.37
CA LEU A 53 12.78 4.27 -7.40
C LEU A 53 11.35 3.86 -7.02
N ILE A 54 10.81 4.47 -5.97
CA ILE A 54 9.44 4.20 -5.51
C ILE A 54 8.44 4.51 -6.63
N LEU A 55 8.56 5.68 -7.26
CA LEU A 55 7.67 6.11 -8.32
C LEU A 55 7.81 5.23 -9.58
N ASP A 56 9.03 4.86 -9.97
CA ASP A 56 9.27 3.95 -11.10
C ASP A 56 8.56 2.60 -10.91
N VAL A 57 8.61 2.04 -9.69
CA VAL A 57 7.95 0.76 -9.41
C VAL A 57 6.43 0.88 -9.32
N TRP A 58 5.90 1.96 -8.76
CA TRP A 58 4.45 2.21 -8.82
C TRP A 58 3.98 2.33 -10.27
N GLU A 59 4.70 3.09 -11.08
CA GLU A 59 4.36 3.28 -12.49
C GLU A 59 4.56 2.04 -13.35
N SER A 60 5.52 1.16 -13.02
CA SER A 60 5.69 -0.13 -13.73
C SER A 60 4.55 -1.11 -13.43
N LYS A 61 3.98 -1.04 -12.23
CA LYS A 61 2.81 -1.84 -11.82
C LYS A 61 1.47 -1.23 -12.23
N ARG A 62 1.44 0.08 -12.55
CA ARG A 62 0.20 0.77 -12.96
C ARG A 62 -0.26 0.31 -14.34
N ASN A 63 -1.38 -0.42 -14.35
CA ASN A 63 -2.04 -0.97 -15.54
C ASN A 63 -3.43 -0.36 -15.82
N TYR A 64 -3.83 0.67 -15.09
CA TYR A 64 -5.07 1.44 -15.33
C TYR A 64 -4.86 2.93 -15.03
N TRP A 65 -5.96 3.69 -15.11
CA TRP A 65 -5.96 5.13 -14.99
C TRP A 65 -5.38 5.61 -13.65
N TYR A 66 -4.44 6.56 -13.72
CA TYR A 66 -3.64 7.00 -12.57
C TYR A 66 -4.48 7.65 -11.47
N MET A 67 -5.58 8.32 -11.81
CA MET A 67 -6.49 8.89 -10.82
C MET A 67 -7.11 7.83 -9.90
N ASN A 68 -7.34 6.62 -10.42
CA ASN A 68 -7.85 5.47 -9.65
C ASN A 68 -6.73 4.63 -9.04
N TYR A 69 -5.55 4.62 -9.66
CA TYR A 69 -4.40 3.86 -9.18
C TYR A 69 -3.82 4.49 -7.92
N TYR A 70 -3.74 5.83 -7.91
CA TYR A 70 -3.19 6.62 -6.82
C TYR A 70 -4.26 7.13 -5.87
N GLN A 71 -4.43 6.39 -4.77
CA GLN A 71 -5.42 6.64 -3.73
C GLN A 71 -4.83 6.22 -2.38
N ASP A 72 -5.24 6.87 -1.28
CA ASP A 72 -4.75 6.55 0.06
C ASP A 72 -4.93 5.06 0.41
N ALA A 73 -6.00 4.40 -0.05
CA ALA A 73 -6.23 2.98 0.20
C ALA A 73 -5.17 2.06 -0.45
N LYS A 74 -4.44 2.52 -1.48
CA LYS A 74 -3.43 1.74 -2.21
C LYS A 74 -2.00 2.18 -1.90
N GLN A 75 -1.80 3.46 -1.58
CA GLN A 75 -0.51 4.00 -1.14
C GLN A 75 -0.70 4.77 0.17
N PRO A 76 -1.08 4.09 1.28
CA PRO A 76 -1.40 4.74 2.54
C PRO A 76 -0.20 5.49 3.13
N GLU A 77 -0.44 6.51 3.93
CA GLU A 77 0.65 7.15 4.65
C GLU A 77 1.26 6.15 5.64
N ILE A 78 2.58 6.03 5.61
CA ILE A 78 3.32 5.33 6.67
C ILE A 78 3.35 6.23 7.91
N LYS A 79 2.25 6.24 8.67
CA LYS A 79 2.07 6.98 9.91
C LYS A 79 1.53 6.06 11.02
N GLY A 80 2.10 6.21 12.22
CA GLY A 80 1.68 5.49 13.43
C GLY A 80 2.03 4.00 13.43
N ASN A 81 1.53 3.29 14.45
CA ASN A 81 1.88 1.89 14.73
C ASN A 81 1.21 0.89 13.78
N LYS A 82 0.42 1.36 12.81
CA LYS A 82 -0.35 0.54 11.87
C LYS A 82 0.39 0.21 10.57
N VAL A 83 1.64 0.64 10.43
CA VAL A 83 2.49 0.26 9.30
C VAL A 83 3.80 -0.31 9.82
N ARG A 84 4.14 -1.54 9.39
CA ARG A 84 5.45 -2.15 9.64
C ARG A 84 6.24 -2.25 8.35
N ILE A 85 7.53 -1.94 8.42
CA ILE A 85 8.45 -1.90 7.28
C ILE A 85 9.49 -3.01 7.45
N PHE A 86 9.69 -3.80 6.41
CA PHE A 86 10.69 -4.88 6.35
C PHE A 86 11.55 -4.75 5.10
N ASN A 87 12.79 -5.23 5.14
CA ASN A 87 13.63 -5.22 3.95
C ASN A 87 13.23 -6.34 2.98
N THR A 88 12.87 -7.53 3.48
CA THR A 88 12.46 -8.68 2.66
C THR A 88 11.18 -9.34 3.15
N VAL A 89 10.60 -10.20 2.31
CA VAL A 89 9.41 -11.00 2.66
C VAL A 89 9.72 -11.99 3.78
N GLU A 90 10.94 -12.53 3.80
CA GLU A 90 11.41 -13.47 4.82
C GLU A 90 11.51 -12.80 6.19
N GLU A 91 12.02 -11.56 6.23
CA GLU A 91 12.09 -10.76 7.46
C GLU A 91 10.67 -10.49 8.00
N ALA A 92 9.75 -10.09 7.12
CA ALA A 92 8.35 -9.90 7.48
C ALA A 92 7.73 -11.18 8.06
N LYS A 93 7.87 -12.32 7.36
CA LYS A 93 7.37 -13.62 7.84
C LYS A 93 8.00 -14.06 9.16
N ALA A 94 9.32 -13.90 9.30
CA ALA A 94 10.03 -14.26 10.52
C ALA A 94 9.51 -13.45 11.72
N SER A 95 9.25 -12.15 11.53
CA SER A 95 8.70 -11.29 12.58
C SER A 95 7.24 -11.60 12.95
N MET A 96 6.49 -12.28 12.08
CA MET A 96 5.13 -12.76 12.37
C MET A 96 5.14 -14.07 13.16
N GLY A 97 6.29 -14.77 13.24
CA GLY A 97 6.40 -16.05 13.92
C GLY A 97 5.51 -17.12 13.27
N LYS A 98 4.56 -17.67 14.04
CA LYS A 98 3.55 -18.58 13.51
C LYS A 98 2.59 -17.77 12.62
N LEU A 99 2.32 -18.24 11.40
CA LEU A 99 1.44 -17.58 10.44
C LEU A 99 -0.04 -17.68 10.86
N GLU A 100 -0.36 -16.92 11.89
CA GLU A 100 -1.66 -16.81 12.53
C GLU A 100 -2.10 -15.35 12.55
N PHE A 101 -3.30 -15.09 12.06
CA PHE A 101 -3.81 -13.75 11.84
C PHE A 101 -5.23 -13.61 12.40
N ARG A 102 -5.50 -12.51 13.09
CA ARG A 102 -6.82 -12.22 13.66
C ARG A 102 -7.78 -11.74 12.59
N CYS A 103 -8.81 -12.53 12.30
CA CYS A 103 -9.88 -12.11 11.40
C CYS A 103 -10.63 -10.89 11.99
N PRO A 104 -10.76 -9.78 11.27
CA PRO A 104 -11.42 -8.58 11.79
C PRO A 104 -12.95 -8.75 11.94
N GLY A 105 -13.54 -9.67 11.18
CA GLY A 105 -14.98 -9.96 11.18
C GLY A 105 -15.39 -10.90 12.32
N CYS A 106 -14.78 -12.08 12.42
CA CYS A 106 -15.20 -13.13 13.35
C CYS A 106 -14.27 -13.36 14.56
N GLU A 107 -13.14 -12.63 14.62
CA GLU A 107 -12.11 -12.67 15.67
C GLU A 107 -11.42 -14.03 15.86
N GLY A 108 -11.69 -14.98 14.96
CA GLY A 108 -10.99 -16.24 14.88
C GLY A 108 -9.55 -16.07 14.38
N VAL A 109 -8.71 -17.06 14.67
CA VAL A 109 -7.34 -17.14 14.17
C VAL A 109 -7.36 -17.82 12.81
N SER A 110 -7.02 -17.07 11.77
CA SER A 110 -6.85 -17.54 10.40
C SER A 110 -5.39 -17.86 10.11
N THR A 111 -5.14 -18.82 9.23
CA THR A 111 -3.79 -19.11 8.71
C THR A 111 -3.50 -18.37 7.40
N ASN A 112 -4.48 -17.62 6.89
CA ASN A 112 -4.34 -16.80 5.69
C ASN A 112 -4.44 -15.31 6.08
N PRO A 113 -3.46 -14.47 5.70
CA PRO A 113 -3.46 -13.05 6.06
C PRO A 113 -4.53 -12.22 5.34
N TYR A 114 -5.15 -12.75 4.29
CA TYR A 114 -6.06 -12.01 3.43
C TYR A 114 -7.51 -12.48 3.48
N GLU A 115 -7.73 -13.78 3.69
CA GLU A 115 -9.05 -14.43 3.60
C GLU A 115 -9.31 -15.26 4.83
N CYS A 116 -10.46 -15.06 5.47
CA CYS A 116 -10.79 -15.79 6.68
C CYS A 116 -11.02 -17.28 6.39
N ASN A 117 -10.31 -18.13 7.13
CA ASN A 117 -10.53 -19.58 7.18
C ASN A 117 -10.71 -20.11 8.62
N ALA A 118 -11.04 -19.23 9.56
CA ALA A 118 -11.14 -19.55 10.98
C ALA A 118 -12.51 -20.16 11.39
N LYS A 119 -13.58 -19.82 10.67
CA LYS A 119 -14.95 -20.32 10.87
C LYS A 119 -15.62 -20.50 9.51
N GLU A 120 -16.41 -21.55 9.33
CA GLU A 120 -17.06 -21.88 8.05
C GLU A 120 -17.99 -20.76 7.55
N GLU A 121 -18.66 -20.05 8.46
CA GLU A 121 -19.63 -19.02 8.11
C GLU A 121 -19.00 -17.64 7.83
N CYS A 122 -17.68 -17.48 8.00
CA CYS A 122 -17.01 -16.20 7.85
C CYS A 122 -16.20 -16.11 6.56
N ASP A 123 -16.72 -15.39 5.56
CA ASP A 123 -16.04 -15.09 4.28
C ASP A 123 -15.38 -13.69 4.29
N TRP A 124 -14.80 -13.25 5.42
CA TRP A 124 -14.16 -11.93 5.46
C TRP A 124 -12.90 -11.90 4.60
N LYS A 125 -12.73 -10.85 3.80
CA LYS A 125 -11.58 -10.62 2.92
C LYS A 125 -11.00 -9.23 3.17
N SER A 126 -9.71 -9.15 3.44
CA SER A 126 -8.95 -7.91 3.62
C SER A 126 -8.95 -7.00 2.39
N TYR A 127 -9.22 -7.54 1.21
CA TYR A 127 -9.35 -6.79 -0.04
C TYR A 127 -10.83 -6.54 -0.44
N GLY A 128 -11.77 -6.84 0.47
CA GLY A 128 -13.19 -6.51 0.32
C GLY A 128 -13.47 -5.02 0.60
N LEU A 129 -14.74 -4.63 0.49
CA LEU A 129 -15.19 -3.23 0.61
C LEU A 129 -14.71 -2.53 1.90
N PHE A 130 -14.64 -3.26 3.01
CA PHE A 130 -14.28 -2.71 4.32
C PHE A 130 -12.82 -2.94 4.71
N GLY A 131 -11.99 -3.48 3.83
CA GLY A 131 -10.61 -3.80 4.14
C GLY A 131 -10.50 -4.75 5.35
N THR A 132 -9.70 -4.34 6.34
CA THR A 132 -9.63 -5.01 7.65
C THR A 132 -10.49 -4.34 8.74
N ALA A 133 -11.44 -3.48 8.36
CA ALA A 133 -12.25 -2.68 9.27
C ALA A 133 -11.40 -1.89 10.30
N GLY A 134 -10.18 -1.50 9.91
CA GLY A 134 -9.22 -0.79 10.76
C GLY A 134 -8.58 -1.65 11.87
N LYS A 135 -8.89 -2.95 11.94
CA LYS A 135 -8.31 -3.90 12.91
C LYS A 135 -7.04 -4.61 12.41
N GLY A 136 -6.74 -4.51 11.12
CA GLY A 136 -5.53 -5.08 10.53
C GLY A 136 -4.33 -4.13 10.56
N ILE A 137 -3.33 -4.45 9.74
CA ILE A 137 -2.07 -3.73 9.67
C ILE A 137 -1.56 -3.65 8.23
N TYR A 138 -0.85 -2.58 7.91
CA TYR A 138 -0.13 -2.46 6.64
C TYR A 138 1.30 -2.99 6.79
N VAL A 139 1.72 -3.84 5.86
CA VAL A 139 3.08 -4.36 5.77
C VAL A 139 3.71 -3.83 4.50
N PHE A 140 4.81 -3.08 4.64
CA PHE A 140 5.62 -2.62 3.53
C PHE A 140 6.90 -3.44 3.44
N VAL A 141 7.14 -4.07 2.30
CA VAL A 141 8.36 -4.84 2.04
C VAL A 141 9.20 -4.12 0.99
N LYS A 142 10.41 -3.69 1.35
CA LYS A 142 11.29 -2.90 0.48
C LYS A 142 11.73 -3.68 -0.76
N SER A 143 12.05 -4.97 -0.66
CA SER A 143 12.44 -5.80 -1.82
C SER A 143 11.34 -5.85 -2.88
N GLU A 144 10.08 -5.80 -2.46
CA GLU A 144 8.91 -5.85 -3.34
C GLU A 144 8.39 -4.48 -3.73
N LEU A 145 8.83 -3.41 -3.04
CA LEU A 145 8.29 -2.05 -3.14
C LEU A 145 6.75 -2.10 -3.14
N ASN A 146 6.20 -2.84 -2.18
CA ASN A 146 4.79 -3.14 -2.09
C ASN A 146 4.28 -2.95 -0.66
N CYS A 147 3.09 -2.37 -0.54
CA CYS A 147 2.38 -2.20 0.72
C CYS A 147 1.10 -3.04 0.65
N GLN A 148 0.87 -3.91 1.63
CA GLN A 148 -0.33 -4.73 1.69
C GLN A 148 -1.02 -4.58 3.04
N GLU A 149 -2.33 -4.41 3.02
CA GLU A 149 -3.15 -4.53 4.21
C GLU A 149 -3.41 -6.01 4.48
N ILE A 150 -3.11 -6.48 5.68
CA ILE A 150 -3.34 -7.84 6.13
C ILE A 150 -4.11 -7.86 7.44
N PHE A 151 -4.75 -8.99 7.73
CA PHE A 151 -5.23 -9.28 9.08
C PHE A 151 -4.07 -9.16 10.10
N MET A 152 -4.36 -8.68 11.30
CA MET A 152 -3.34 -8.46 12.33
C MET A 152 -2.66 -9.80 12.68
N PRO A 153 -1.34 -9.94 12.50
CA PRO A 153 -0.62 -11.11 12.98
C PRO A 153 -0.80 -11.23 14.50
N VAL A 154 -1.13 -12.42 14.99
CA VAL A 154 -1.34 -12.66 16.43
C VAL A 154 -0.08 -12.30 17.23
N ALA A 155 1.10 -12.55 16.66
CA ALA A 155 2.39 -12.17 17.25
C ALA A 155 2.58 -10.67 17.46
N TRP A 156 1.79 -9.81 16.81
CA TRP A 156 1.88 -8.35 16.89
C TRP A 156 0.76 -7.73 17.75
N GLU A 157 -0.19 -8.53 18.26
CA GLU A 157 -1.29 -8.04 19.11
C GLU A 157 -0.77 -7.41 20.42
N THR A 158 0.38 -7.86 20.94
CA THR A 158 0.98 -7.35 22.19
C THR A 158 1.73 -6.03 22.03
N ASP A 159 2.14 -5.68 20.80
CA ASP A 159 2.83 -4.42 20.50
C ASP A 159 1.84 -3.29 20.16
N ALA A 160 0.55 -3.59 20.09
CA ALA A 160 -0.52 -2.65 19.73
C ALA A 160 -1.19 -1.97 20.94
N ALA A 161 -0.64 -2.18 22.15
CA ALA A 161 -1.10 -1.59 23.42
C ALA A 161 -0.35 -0.30 23.79
#